data_AF-A0A1V5H0G9-F1
#
_entry.id   AF-A0A1V5H0G9-F1
#
_cell.length_a   1.000
_cell.length_b   1.000
_cell.length_c   1.000
_cell.angle_alpha   90.00
_cell.angle_beta   90.00
_cell.angle_gamma   90.00
#
_symmetry.space_group_name_H-M   'P 1'
#
loop_
_entity.id
_entity.type
_entity.pdbx_description
1 polymer ?
#
loop_
_entity_poly.entity_id
_entity_poly.type
_entity_poly.pdbx_seq_one_letter_code
_entity_poly.pdbx_strand_id
1 'polypeptide(L)'
;MEMNGTFDTKQAEWRWNQCDPTAIYYTDSQRHWVGALLGRVPLLDTAGIALKTAFITEGVYVSSALGREVTAAEIAASAPGYGRV
;
A
#
# COMPACT_ATOMS: atom_id res chain seq x y z
N MET A 1 -21.10 4.13 25.14
CA MET A 1 -22.23 3.86 24.23
C MET A 1 -21.71 2.86 23.22
N GLU A 2 -22.21 1.63 23.28
CA GLU A 2 -21.87 0.57 22.32
C GLU A 2 -22.71 0.79 21.05
N MET A 3 -22.09 0.82 19.87
CA MET A 3 -22.77 1.02 18.59
C MET A 3 -22.26 0.00 17.57
N ASN A 4 -23.17 -0.68 16.88
CA ASN A 4 -22.88 -1.42 15.65
C ASN A 4 -23.50 -0.70 14.44
N GLY A 5 -22.97 -0.94 13.25
CA GLY A 5 -23.50 -0.39 12.02
C GLY A 5 -22.89 -1.07 10.80
N THR A 6 -23.60 -0.96 9.67
CA THR A 6 -23.15 -1.43 8.37
C THR A 6 -22.97 -0.23 7.44
N PHE A 7 -21.84 -0.16 6.74
CA PHE A 7 -21.57 0.92 5.80
C PHE A 7 -21.88 0.47 4.36
N ASP A 8 -22.57 1.32 3.60
CA ASP A 8 -22.67 1.17 2.15
C ASP A 8 -21.48 1.88 1.47
N THR A 9 -20.42 1.13 1.23
CA THR A 9 -19.21 1.63 0.58
C THR A 9 -19.40 1.89 -0.92
N LYS A 10 -20.35 1.21 -1.57
CA LYS A 10 -20.63 1.40 -3.00
C LYS A 10 -21.30 2.73 -3.26
N GLN A 11 -22.25 3.12 -2.40
CA GLN A 11 -22.89 4.42 -2.50
C GLN A 11 -21.89 5.56 -2.21
N ALA A 12 -20.96 5.37 -1.27
CA ALA A 12 -19.89 6.33 -1.01
C ALA A 12 -18.95 6.50 -2.23
N GLU A 13 -18.50 5.38 -2.83
CA GLU A 13 -17.68 5.40 -4.04
C GLU A 13 -18.39 6.10 -5.21
N TRP A 14 -19.67 5.81 -5.44
CA TRP A 14 -20.44 6.49 -6.49
C TRP A 14 -20.46 8.00 -6.26
N ARG A 15 -20.73 8.45 -5.03
CA ARG A 15 -20.74 9.88 -4.67
C ARG A 15 -19.39 10.54 -4.91
N TRP A 16 -18.29 9.91 -4.50
CA TRP A 16 -16.94 10.45 -4.74
C TRP A 16 -16.66 10.63 -6.22
N ASN A 17 -17.06 9.67 -7.06
CA ASN A 17 -16.92 9.78 -8.51
C ASN A 17 -17.81 10.88 -9.14
N GLN A 18 -18.88 11.33 -8.47
CA GLN A 18 -19.68 12.47 -8.92
C GLN A 18 -19.10 13.82 -8.50
N CYS A 19 -18.40 13.88 -7.36
CA CYS A 19 -17.91 15.14 -6.79
C CYS A 19 -16.48 15.49 -7.19
N ASP A 20 -15.63 14.49 -7.42
CA ASP A 20 -14.23 14.68 -7.78
C ASP A 20 -13.94 14.08 -9.17
N PRO A 21 -13.72 14.91 -10.19
CA PRO A 21 -13.39 14.43 -11.53
C PRO A 21 -12.12 13.59 -11.61
N THR A 22 -11.24 13.67 -10.60
CA THR A 22 -10.00 12.89 -10.54
C THR A 22 -10.19 11.52 -9.90
N ALA A 23 -11.29 11.30 -9.16
CA ALA A 23 -11.56 10.05 -8.47
C ALA A 23 -11.55 8.84 -9.40
N ILE A 24 -12.03 9.01 -10.65
CA ILE A 24 -12.05 7.94 -11.65
C ILE A 24 -10.65 7.35 -11.92
N TYR A 25 -9.59 8.16 -11.83
CA TYR A 25 -8.23 7.68 -12.04
C TYR A 25 -7.74 6.80 -10.89
N TYR A 26 -8.31 6.91 -9.70
CA TYR A 26 -7.92 6.10 -8.53
C TYR A 26 -8.79 4.83 -8.34
N THR A 27 -9.82 4.63 -9.17
CA THR A 27 -10.71 3.45 -9.08
C THR A 27 -10.10 2.16 -9.65
N ASP A 28 -9.13 2.29 -10.55
CA ASP A 28 -8.49 1.16 -11.22
C ASP A 28 -7.01 1.47 -11.49
N SER A 29 -6.16 0.45 -11.34
CA SER A 29 -4.71 0.58 -11.51
C SER A 29 -4.28 0.97 -12.92
N GLN A 30 -4.93 0.45 -13.97
CA GLN A 30 -4.60 0.77 -15.36
C GLN A 30 -5.05 2.19 -15.70
N ARG A 31 -6.26 2.57 -15.28
CA ARG A 31 -6.77 3.95 -15.41
C ARG A 31 -5.86 4.95 -14.69
N HIS A 32 -5.40 4.63 -13.48
CA HIS A 32 -4.44 5.48 -12.75
C HIS A 32 -3.17 5.69 -13.55
N TRP A 33 -2.59 4.59 -14.04
CA TRP A 33 -1.34 4.62 -14.78
C TRP A 33 -1.46 5.46 -16.06
N VAL A 34 -2.51 5.25 -16.86
CA VAL A 34 -2.78 6.05 -18.06
C VAL A 34 -3.03 7.52 -17.70
N GLY A 35 -3.84 7.79 -16.66
CA GLY A 35 -4.12 9.15 -16.20
C GLY A 35 -2.85 9.90 -15.76
N ALA A 36 -1.95 9.22 -15.07
CA ALA A 36 -0.67 9.77 -14.64
C ALA A 36 0.27 10.05 -15.82
N LEU A 37 0.37 9.15 -16.79
CA LEU A 37 1.17 9.37 -18.01
C LEU A 37 0.65 10.55 -18.84
N LEU A 38 -0.66 10.78 -18.84
CA LEU A 38 -1.30 11.92 -19.49
C LEU A 38 -1.27 13.21 -18.65
N GLY A 39 -0.62 13.20 -17.47
CA GLY A 39 -0.52 14.35 -16.57
C GLY A 39 -1.84 14.77 -15.90
N ARG A 40 -2.84 13.88 -15.86
CA ARG A 40 -4.16 14.14 -15.25
C ARG A 40 -4.15 14.05 -13.74
N VAL A 41 -3.30 13.17 -13.19
CA VAL A 41 -3.09 12.97 -11.76
C VAL A 41 -1.63 12.68 -11.47
N PRO A 42 -1.12 12.94 -10.25
CA PRO A 42 0.21 12.50 -9.86
C PRO A 42 0.35 10.97 -9.90
N LEU A 43 1.46 10.47 -10.43
CA LEU A 43 1.78 9.04 -10.37
C LEU A 43 1.97 8.65 -8.90
N LEU A 44 1.32 7.56 -8.48
CA LEU A 44 1.55 7.01 -7.15
C LEU A 44 2.95 6.40 -7.12
N ASP A 45 3.67 6.59 -6.01
CA ASP A 45 4.98 5.97 -5.78
C ASP A 45 4.84 4.47 -5.51
N THR A 46 4.39 3.73 -6.52
CA THR A 46 4.15 2.29 -6.44
C THR A 46 5.44 1.53 -6.20
N ALA A 47 6.56 1.98 -6.77
CA ALA A 47 7.88 1.39 -6.57
C ALA A 47 8.35 1.54 -5.12
N GLY A 48 8.27 2.75 -4.54
CA GLY A 48 8.65 2.98 -3.16
C GLY A 48 7.74 2.28 -2.15
N ILE A 49 6.43 2.23 -2.41
CA ILE A 49 5.47 1.46 -1.61
C ILE A 49 5.83 -0.03 -1.66
N ALA A 50 6.00 -0.60 -2.86
CA ALA A 50 6.33 -2.01 -3.02
C ALA A 50 7.66 -2.38 -2.33
N LEU A 51 8.67 -1.52 -2.45
CA LEU A 51 9.96 -1.72 -1.79
C LEU A 51 9.82 -1.71 -0.26
N LYS A 52 9.04 -0.76 0.30
CA LYS A 52 8.76 -0.71 1.74
C LYS A 52 7.95 -1.92 2.21
N THR A 53 6.98 -2.38 1.43
CA THR A 53 6.23 -3.60 1.71
C THR A 53 7.16 -4.80 1.76
N ALA A 54 8.03 -4.98 0.76
CA ALA A 54 9.02 -6.06 0.75
C ALA A 54 9.97 -5.98 1.95
N PHE A 55 10.40 -4.78 2.34
CA PHE A 55 11.23 -4.55 3.52
C PHE A 55 10.53 -4.95 4.83
N ILE A 56 9.24 -4.63 4.98
CA ILE A 56 8.44 -5.06 6.13
C ILE A 56 8.30 -6.60 6.13
N THR A 57 8.02 -7.20 4.98
CA THR A 57 7.94 -8.67 4.84
C THR A 57 9.24 -9.35 5.24
N GLU A 58 10.39 -8.79 4.86
CA GLU A 58 11.69 -9.28 5.32
C GLU A 58 11.83 -9.18 6.85
N GLY A 59 11.40 -8.07 7.45
CA GLY A 59 11.36 -7.94 8.91
C GLY A 59 10.55 -9.00 9.62
N VAL A 60 9.41 -9.41 9.04
CA VAL A 60 8.61 -10.54 9.55
C VAL A 60 9.43 -11.83 9.58
N TYR A 61 10.17 -12.12 8.51
CA TYR A 61 11.00 -13.33 8.47
C TYR A 61 12.19 -13.26 9.43
N VAL A 62 12.91 -12.14 9.50
CA VAL A 62 14.04 -11.97 10.42
C VAL A 62 13.56 -12.07 11.87
N SER A 63 12.44 -11.42 12.20
CA SER A 63 11.81 -11.51 13.52
C SER A 63 11.46 -12.96 13.86
N SER A 64 10.86 -13.69 12.93
CA SER A 64 10.50 -15.10 13.13
C SER A 64 11.72 -15.98 13.36
N ALA A 65 12.83 -15.72 12.65
CA ALA A 65 14.05 -16.50 12.81
C ALA A 65 14.78 -16.22 14.14
N LEU A 66 14.72 -14.97 14.63
CA LEU A 66 15.34 -14.57 15.89
C LEU A 66 14.45 -14.78 17.12
N GLY A 67 13.15 -15.04 16.94
CA GLY A 67 12.20 -15.22 18.03
C GLY A 67 11.96 -13.96 18.86
N ARG A 68 12.16 -12.77 18.28
CA ARG A 68 11.98 -11.47 18.95
C ARG A 68 11.59 -10.37 17.96
N GLU A 69 11.12 -9.25 18.49
CA GLU A 69 10.95 -8.03 17.71
C GLU A 69 12.28 -7.52 17.13
N VAL A 70 12.19 -6.86 15.98
CA VAL A 70 13.32 -6.30 15.24
C VAL A 70 13.02 -4.87 14.80
N THR A 71 14.05 -4.04 14.80
CA THR A 71 14.00 -2.65 14.32
C THR A 71 14.30 -2.57 12.82
N ALA A 72 13.92 -1.46 12.18
CA ALA A 72 14.27 -1.22 10.78
C ALA A 72 15.80 -1.26 10.53
N ALA A 73 16.61 -0.78 11.47
CA ALA A 73 18.06 -0.84 11.35
C ALA A 73 18.59 -2.29 11.34
N GLU A 74 18.02 -3.17 12.18
CA GLU A 74 18.38 -4.59 12.21
C GLU A 74 17.96 -5.33 10.94
N ILE A 75 16.79 -4.99 10.37
CA ILE A 75 16.34 -5.56 9.09
C ILE A 75 17.31 -5.15 7.97
N ALA A 76 17.67 -3.87 7.90
CA ALA A 76 18.58 -3.34 6.89
C ALA A 76 20.00 -3.92 6.99
N ALA A 77 20.46 -4.25 8.21
CA ALA A 77 21.76 -4.86 8.47
C ALA A 77 21.74 -6.40 8.38
N SER A 78 20.58 -7.02 8.19
CA SER A 78 20.46 -8.47 8.16
C SER A 78 21.15 -9.06 6.93
N ALA A 79 21.79 -10.22 7.12
CA ALA A 79 22.39 -10.94 6.01
C ALA A 79 21.31 -11.54 5.09
N PRO A 80 21.59 -11.70 3.78
CA PRO A 80 20.73 -12.47 2.89
C PRO A 80 20.50 -13.89 3.43
N GLY A 81 19.30 -14.46 3.21
CA GLY A 81 19.00 -15.85 3.58
C GLY A 81 17.77 -16.06 4.48
N TYR A 82 17.29 -15.04 5.20
CA TYR A 82 16.02 -15.16 5.94
C TYR A 82 14.77 -14.98 5.04
N GLY A 83 14.94 -14.78 3.74
CA GLY A 83 13.86 -14.47 2.79
C GLY A 83 14.32 -13.66 1.58
N ARG A 84 15.55 -13.11 1.65
CA ARG A 84 16.31 -12.61 0.51
C ARG A 84 17.13 -13.73 -0.11
N VAL A 85 16.92 -13.97 -1.41
CA VAL A 85 17.87 -14.70 -2.29
C VAL A 85 19.02 -13.79 -2.69
#